data_AF-A0A2E3KGR2-F1
#
_entry.id   AF-A0A2E3KGR2-F1
#
_cell.length_a   1.000
_cell.length_b   1.000
_cell.length_c   1.000
_cell.angle_alpha   90.00
_cell.angle_beta   90.00
_cell.angle_gamma   90.00
#
_symmetry.space_group_name_H-M   'P 1'
#
loop_
_entity.id
_entity.type
_entity.pdbx_description
1 polymer ?
#
loop_
_entity_poly.entity_id
_entity_poly.type
_entity_poly.pdbx_seq_one_letter_code
_entity_poly.pdbx_strand_id
1 'polypeptide(L)' 'MVGKKVASICIIIIGIIVAIPFNYMYGINGIEVDIVWTIVGIAMTASGFYLLKNSARLKPI' A
#
# COMPACT_ATOMS: atom_id res chain seq x y z
N MET A 1 -15.82 -6.95 11.87
CA MET A 1 -14.36 -7.17 11.99
C MET A 1 -13.72 -7.63 10.67
N VAL A 2 -14.37 -8.53 9.91
CA VAL A 2 -13.92 -9.01 8.58
C VAL A 2 -13.64 -7.87 7.60
N GLY A 3 -14.53 -6.87 7.47
CA GLY A 3 -14.36 -5.75 6.53
C GLY A 3 -13.10 -4.92 6.75
N LYS A 4 -12.68 -4.67 8.01
CA LYS A 4 -11.42 -3.96 8.31
C LYS A 4 -10.21 -4.75 7.84
N LYS A 5 -10.24 -6.06 8.02
CA LYS A 5 -9.17 -6.98 7.62
C LYS A 5 -9.03 -7.02 6.09
N VAL A 6 -10.15 -7.08 5.38
CA VAL A 6 -10.20 -7.04 3.90
C VAL A 6 -9.65 -5.70 3.39
N ALA A 7 -10.08 -4.57 3.97
CA ALA A 7 -9.56 -3.26 3.59
C ALA A 7 -8.04 -3.15 3.77
N SER A 8 -7.50 -3.65 4.88
CA SER A 8 -6.04 -3.68 5.11
C SER A 8 -5.31 -4.53 4.07
N ILE A 9 -5.85 -5.70 3.70
CA ILE A 9 -5.27 -6.55 2.65
C ILE A 9 -5.30 -5.85 1.29
N CYS A 10 -6.39 -5.15 0.95
CA CYS A 10 -6.46 -4.36 -0.28
C CYS A 10 -5.38 -3.28 -0.32
N ILE A 11 -5.16 -2.55 0.79
CA ILE A 11 -4.11 -1.53 0.88
C ILE A 11 -2.72 -2.14 0.67
N ILE A 12 -2.46 -3.33 1.24
CA ILE A 12 -1.19 -4.06 1.04
C ILE A 12 -0.99 -4.39 -0.45
N ILE A 13 -2.00 -4.96 -1.10
CA ILE A 13 -1.92 -5.35 -2.52
C ILE A 13 -1.68 -4.11 -3.40
N ILE A 14 -2.42 -3.03 -3.16
CA ILE A 14 -2.24 -1.77 -3.91
C ILE A 14 -0.84 -1.21 -3.66
N GLY A 15 -0.35 -1.22 -2.42
CA GLY A 15 1.00 -0.76 -2.09
C GLY A 15 2.10 -1.51 -2.84
N ILE A 16 1.97 -2.83 -2.98
CA ILE A 16 2.91 -3.66 -3.75
C ILE A 16 2.86 -3.31 -5.25
N ILE A 17 1.65 -3.11 -5.80
CA ILE A 17 1.47 -2.67 -7.20
C ILE A 17 2.09 -1.29 -7.42
N VAL A 18 1.91 -0.37 -6.47
CA VAL A 18 2.48 0.98 -6.52
C VAL A 18 4.01 0.96 -6.45
N ALA A 19 4.58 0.09 -5.60
CA ALA A 19 6.01 0.03 -5.39
C ALA A 19 6.80 -0.62 -6.54
N ILE A 20 6.20 -1.57 -7.26
CA ILE A 20 6.92 -2.42 -8.22
C ILE A 20 6.49 -2.12 -9.67
N PRO A 21 5.28 -2.53 -10.14
CA PRO A 21 4.93 -2.38 -11.55
C PRO A 21 4.35 -1.02 -11.94
N PHE A 22 4.03 -0.11 -11.01
CA PHE A 22 3.27 1.11 -11.34
C PHE A 22 3.90 1.96 -12.43
N ASN A 23 5.17 2.34 -12.29
CA ASN A 23 5.82 3.19 -13.30
C ASN A 23 5.97 2.47 -14.64
N TYR A 24 6.22 1.16 -14.61
CA TYR A 24 6.23 0.32 -15.81
C TYR A 24 4.87 0.30 -16.51
N MET A 25 3.76 0.13 -15.76
CA MET A 25 2.40 0.11 -16.29
C MET A 25 1.99 1.43 -16.95
N TYR A 26 2.49 2.56 -16.42
CA TYR A 26 2.16 3.90 -16.91
C TYR A 26 3.22 4.47 -17.87
N GLY A 27 4.25 3.70 -18.24
CA GLY A 27 5.30 4.14 -19.16
C GLY A 27 6.09 5.35 -18.63
N ILE A 28 6.15 5.52 -17.31
CA ILE A 28 6.88 6.62 -16.66
C ILE A 28 8.37 6.28 -16.69
N ASN A 29 9.16 7.16 -17.28
CA ASN A 29 10.62 7.03 -17.32
C ASN A 29 11.26 8.19 -16.55
N GLY A 30 11.92 7.87 -15.43
CA GLY A 30 12.65 8.84 -14.63
C GLY A 30 12.95 8.33 -13.23
N ILE A 31 14.23 8.27 -12.87
CA ILE A 31 14.71 7.72 -11.58
C ILE A 31 14.07 8.45 -10.39
N GLU A 32 13.90 9.78 -10.49
CA GLU A 32 13.26 10.58 -9.44
C GLU A 32 11.82 10.13 -9.18
N VAL A 33 11.05 9.91 -10.25
CA VAL A 33 9.65 9.48 -10.17
C VAL A 33 9.55 8.01 -9.72
N ASP A 34 10.52 7.18 -10.13
CA ASP A 34 10.66 5.80 -9.65
C ASP A 34 10.83 5.70 -8.14
N ILE A 35 11.74 6.50 -7.59
CA ILE A 35 12.01 6.53 -6.16
C ILE A 35 10.77 7.00 -5.38
N VAL A 36 10.08 8.05 -5.86
CA VAL A 36 8.88 8.59 -5.20
C VAL A 36 7.78 7.53 -5.11
N TRP A 37 7.41 6.89 -6.23
CA TRP A 37 6.36 5.88 -6.22
C TRP A 37 6.75 4.62 -5.45
N THR A 38 8.03 4.23 -5.49
CA THR A 38 8.56 3.15 -4.65
C THR A 38 8.33 3.44 -3.17
N ILE A 39 8.67 4.65 -2.71
CA ILE A 39 8.46 5.06 -1.30
C ILE A 39 6.98 5.07 -0.94
N VAL A 40 6.12 5.61 -1.81
CA VAL A 40 4.66 5.63 -1.60
C VAL A 40 4.11 4.21 -1.46
N GLY A 41 4.50 3.30 -2.36
CA GLY A 41 4.05 1.90 -2.31
C GLY A 41 4.52 1.15 -1.07
N ILE A 42 5.76 1.41 -0.60
CA ILE A 42 6.26 0.87 0.68
C ILE A 42 5.44 1.42 1.85
N ALA A 43 5.17 2.73 1.90
CA ALA A 43 4.40 3.35 2.96
C ALA A 43 2.95 2.81 3.02
N MET A 44 2.33 2.60 1.86
CA MET A 44 1.01 1.96 1.77
C MET A 44 1.05 0.52 2.29
N THR A 45 2.03 -0.26 1.85
CA THR A 45 2.22 -1.66 2.27
C THR A 45 2.40 -1.76 3.79
N ALA A 46 3.32 -0.96 4.35
CA ALA A 46 3.58 -0.92 5.79
C ALA A 46 2.36 -0.49 6.59
N SER A 47 1.62 0.52 6.11
CA SER A 47 0.38 0.99 6.73
C SER A 47 -0.70 -0.10 6.69
N GLY A 48 -0.82 -0.81 5.58
CA GLY A 48 -1.70 -1.96 5.44
C GLY A 48 -1.40 -3.06 6.47
N PHE A 49 -0.12 -3.42 6.67
CA PHE A 49 0.29 -4.36 7.71
C PHE A 49 0.01 -3.86 9.13
N TYR A 50 0.25 -2.56 9.40
CA TYR A 50 -0.06 -1.96 10.68
C TYR A 50 -1.56 -2.04 10.99
N LEU A 51 -2.41 -1.65 10.04
CA LEU A 51 -3.86 -1.72 10.17
C LEU A 51 -4.34 -3.17 10.32
N LEU A 52 -3.73 -4.11 9.58
CA LEU A 52 -4.06 -5.53 9.67
C LEU A 52 -3.76 -6.07 11.08
N LYS A 53 -2.58 -5.77 11.62
CA LYS A 53 -2.14 -6.18 12.96
C LYS A 53 -2.99 -5.54 14.06
N ASN A 54 -3.40 -4.29 13.87
CA ASN A 54 -4.17 -3.54 14.86
C ASN A 54 -5.68 -3.58 14.61
N SER A 55 -6.16 -4.39 13.65
CA SER A 55 -7.58 -4.47 13.27
C SER A 55 -8.53 -4.86 14.40
N ALA A 56 -8.02 -5.56 15.43
CA ALA A 56 -8.76 -5.89 16.65
C ALA A 56 -8.81 -4.75 17.70
N ARG A 57 -7.88 -3.78 17.61
CA ARG A 57 -7.75 -2.64 18.56
C ARG A 57 -8.22 -1.30 17.99
N LEU A 58 -8.32 -1.17 16.66
CA LEU A 58 -8.80 0.04 16.01
C LEU A 58 -10.31 0.18 16.25
N LYS A 59 -10.72 1.19 17.04
CA LYS A 59 -12.15 1.58 17.16
C LYS A 59 -12.72 1.87 15.76
N PRO A 60 -13.98 1.50 15.46
CA PRO A 60 -14.67 2.05 14.29
C PRO A 60 -14.68 3.58 14.46
N ILE A 61 -14.27 4.29 13.41
CA ILE A 61 -14.49 5.74 13.30
C ILE A 61 -15.97 5.93 13.03
#